data_AF-A0A242M5F6-F1
#
_entry.id   AF-A0A242M5F6-F1
#
_cell.length_a   1.000
_cell.length_b   1.000
_cell.length_c   1.000
_cell.angle_alpha   90.00
_cell.angle_beta   90.00
_cell.angle_gamma   90.00
#
_symmetry.space_group_name_H-M   'P 1'
#
loop_
_entity.id
_entity.type
_entity.pdbx_description
1 polymer ?
#
loop_
_entity_poly.entity_id
_entity_poly.type
_entity_poly.pdbx_seq_one_letter_code
_entity_poly.pdbx_strand_id
1 'polypeptide(L)' 'METCRAHRIDPYRYLTWLFQRLPLANTVDEYDALLPWKMPADIP' A
#
# COMPACT_ATOMS: atom_id res chain seq x y z
N MET A 1 16.06 -9.86 -4.70
CA MET A 1 15.14 -8.75 -4.32
C MET A 1 14.78 -8.01 -5.60
N GLU A 2 13.81 -8.52 -6.36
CA GLU A 2 13.52 -8.05 -7.73
C GLU A 2 12.03 -7.79 -7.94
N THR A 3 11.34 -7.30 -6.91
CA THR A 3 9.90 -6.95 -6.96
C THR A 3 9.65 -5.47 -6.69
N CYS A 4 10.67 -4.62 -6.81
CA CYS A 4 10.58 -3.16 -6.66
C CYS A 4 10.79 -2.42 -7.99
N ARG A 5 10.34 -3.00 -9.12
CA ARG A 5 10.51 -2.39 -10.46
C ARG A 5 9.19 -2.01 -11.13
N ALA A 6 8.10 -1.89 -10.37
CA ALA A 6 6.78 -1.73 -10.95
C ALA A 6 6.23 -0.30 -10.97
N HIS A 7 6.68 0.65 -10.14
CA HIS A 7 6.29 2.06 -10.26
C HIS A 7 7.09 2.89 -9.23
N ARG A 8 7.15 4.21 -9.42
CA ARG A 8 7.86 5.21 -8.60
C ARG A 8 7.29 5.36 -7.18
N ILE A 9 6.93 4.26 -6.55
CA ILE A 9 6.36 4.18 -5.21
C ILE A 9 7.47 3.72 -4.29
N ASP A 10 7.84 4.58 -3.35
CA ASP A 10 8.82 4.24 -2.32
C ASP A 10 8.34 3.00 -1.55
N PRO A 11 9.08 1.87 -1.61
CA PRO A 11 8.65 0.62 -0.98
C PRO A 11 8.50 0.77 0.53
N TYR A 12 9.33 1.63 1.13
CA TYR A 12 9.23 1.96 2.55
C TYR A 12 7.90 2.68 2.87
N ARG A 13 7.52 3.67 2.05
CA ARG A 13 6.29 4.46 2.24
C ARG A 13 5.05 3.59 2.08
N TYR A 14 5.07 2.66 1.11
CA TYR A 14 4.01 1.68 0.92
C TYR A 14 3.87 0.74 2.13
N LEU A 15 4.98 0.21 2.66
CA LEU A 15 4.94 -0.67 3.83
C LEU A 15 4.40 0.05 5.07
N THR A 16 4.87 1.27 5.37
CA THR A 16 4.37 2.05 6.50
C THR A 16 2.86 2.31 6.39
N TRP A 17 2.41 2.73 5.21
CA TRP A 17 1.00 2.96 4.93
C TRP A 17 0.15 1.70 5.03
N LEU A 18 0.67 0.58 4.51
CA LEU A 18 0.03 -0.74 4.57
C LEU A 18 -0.15 -1.15 6.03
N PHE A 19 0.89 -1.08 6.86
CA PHE A 19 0.80 -1.47 8.26
C PHE A 19 -0.13 -0.57 9.09
N GLN A 20 -0.31 0.70 8.72
CA GLN A 20 -1.28 1.58 9.38
C GLN A 20 -2.73 1.22 9.06
N ARG A 21 -3.00 0.74 7.85
CA ARG A 21 -4.36 0.39 7.40
C ARG A 21 -4.71 -1.09 7.55
N LEU A 22 -3.72 -1.96 7.63
CA LEU A 22 -3.88 -3.39 7.87
C LEU A 22 -4.76 -3.71 9.10
N PRO A 23 -4.61 -3.05 10.26
CA PRO A 23 -5.50 -3.28 11.40
C PRO A 23 -6.90 -2.69 11.24
N LEU A 24 -7.09 -1.77 10.28
CA LEU A 24 -8.38 -1.15 9.99
C LEU A 24 -9.18 -1.99 8.98
N ALA A 25 -8.50 -2.65 8.04
CA ALA A 25 -9.10 -3.48 7.01
C ALA A 25 -9.70 -4.78 7.58
N ASN A 26 -11.02 -4.90 7.54
CA ASN A 26 -11.74 -6.10 8.02
C ASN A 26 -12.47 -6.85 6.91
N THR A 27 -12.49 -6.30 5.70
CA THR A 27 -13.20 -6.88 4.56
C THR A 27 -12.30 -7.05 3.35
N VAL A 28 -12.61 -8.02 2.49
CA VAL A 28 -11.84 -8.32 1.28
C VAL A 28 -11.70 -7.10 0.36
N ASP A 29 -12.73 -6.24 0.31
CA ASP A 29 -12.70 -4.99 -0.46
C ASP A 29 -11.66 -4.00 0.08
N GLU A 30 -11.54 -3.87 1.40
CA GLU A 30 -10.51 -3.04 2.02
C GLU A 30 -9.10 -3.58 1.74
N TYR A 31 -8.93 -4.90 1.68
CA TYR A 31 -7.66 -5.51 1.25
C TYR A 31 -7.33 -5.21 -0.21
N ASP A 32 -8.32 -5.12 -1.11
CA ASP A 32 -8.10 -4.65 -2.49
C ASP A 32 -7.65 -3.18 -2.50
N ALA A 33 -8.24 -2.35 -1.63
CA ALA A 33 -7.82 -0.97 -1.47
C ALA A 33 -6.39 -0.82 -0.92
N LEU A 34 -5.83 -1.84 -0.26
CA LEU A 34 -4.45 -1.88 0.23
C LEU A 34 -3.39 -2.20 -0.83
N LEU A 35 -3.81 -2.45 -2.08
CA LEU A 35 -2.88 -2.80 -3.15
C LEU A 35 -1.99 -1.60 -3.53
N PRO A 36 -0.74 -1.85 -3.97
CA PRO A 36 0.25 -0.78 -4.17
C PRO A 36 -0.15 0.23 -5.25
N TRP A 37 -0.98 -0.16 -6.23
CA TRP A 37 -1.52 0.75 -7.26
C TRP A 37 -2.75 1.54 -6.82
N LYS A 38 -3.41 1.15 -5.73
CA LYS A 38 -4.54 1.88 -5.11
C LYS A 38 -4.06 2.89 -4.07
N MET A 39 -2.78 2.84 -3.72
CA MET A 39 -2.19 3.76 -2.76
C MET A 39 -2.32 5.21 -3.26
N PRO A 40 -2.95 6.12 -2.50
CA PRO A 40 -3.03 7.51 -2.89
C PRO A 40 -1.62 8.12 -2.93
N ALA A 41 -1.30 8.86 -3.99
CA ALA A 41 0.00 9.54 -4.12
C ALA A 41 0.15 10.71 -3.11
N ASP A 42 -0.98 11.20 -2.59
CA ASP A 42 -1.10 12.28 -1.61
C ASP A 42 -1.31 11.71 -0.20
N ILE A 43 -0.37 10.89 0.27
CA ILE A 43 -0.30 10.54 1.70
C ILE A 43 0.53 11.65 2.35
N PRO A 44 0.03 12.36 3.37
CA PRO A 44 0.77 13.45 4.01
C PRO A 44 2.12 13.00 4.60
#